data_AF-A0A968LCN6-F1
#
_entry.id   AF-A0A968LCN6-F1
#
_cell.length_a   1.000
_cell.length_b   1.000
_cell.length_c   1.000
_cell.angle_alpha   90.00
_cell.angle_beta   90.00
_cell.angle_gamma   90.00
#
_symmetry.space_group_name_H-M   'P 1'
#
loop_
_entity.id
_entity.type
_entity.pdbx_description
1 polymer ?
#
loop_
_entity_poly.entity_id
_entity_poly.type
_entity_poly.pdbx_seq_one_letter_code
_entity_poly.pdbx_strand_id
1 'polypeptide(L)'
;MKTGLKMILAGLLLVAVAVVAGCGSGSMSSTGTLSCKVEKTTPSMAKATATYSPAGGVLIAFNWRVYDSTGVLVDSKSIGDVKAGETTGIATSDYNFNALIPAGYNVCVSAKTGGLTNSEGTVCVTY
;
A
#
# COMPACT_ATOMS: atom_id res chain seq x y z
N MET A 1 -3.69 39.88 64.51
CA MET A 1 -2.49 40.13 63.67
C MET A 1 -2.95 40.20 62.21
N LYS A 2 -2.31 41.09 61.44
CA LYS A 2 -2.83 41.74 60.21
C LYS A 2 -3.28 40.81 59.08
N THR A 3 -4.41 41.16 58.50
CA THR A 3 -4.93 40.79 57.17
C THR A 3 -4.01 41.31 56.05
N GLY A 4 -3.93 40.57 54.94
CA GLY A 4 -3.13 40.99 53.77
C GLY A 4 -3.28 40.06 52.57
N LEU A 5 -4.47 40.06 51.99
CA LEU A 5 -4.79 39.51 50.67
C LEU A 5 -3.95 40.21 49.58
N LYS A 6 -3.17 39.48 48.77
CA LYS A 6 -2.82 39.90 47.40
C LYS A 6 -2.83 38.71 46.44
N MET A 7 -3.78 38.78 45.53
CA MET A 7 -3.97 37.96 44.35
C MET A 7 -2.94 38.26 43.25
N ILE A 8 -2.59 37.20 42.51
CA ILE A 8 -2.40 37.12 41.05
C ILE A 8 -1.23 37.91 40.43
N LEU A 9 -0.25 37.19 39.88
CA LEU A 9 -0.01 37.23 38.42
C LEU A 9 0.70 35.95 37.96
N ALA A 10 0.06 35.26 37.02
CA ALA A 10 0.50 34.05 36.38
C ALA A 10 1.75 34.30 35.52
N GLY A 11 2.83 33.58 35.80
CA GLY A 11 3.99 33.47 34.93
C GLY A 11 4.09 32.03 34.43
N LEU A 12 3.24 31.66 33.48
CA LEU A 12 3.33 30.38 32.77
C LEU A 12 4.57 30.43 31.87
N LEU A 13 5.71 29.96 32.39
CA LEU A 13 6.95 29.85 31.62
C LEU A 13 6.84 28.62 30.71
N LEU A 14 6.34 28.81 29.49
CA LEU A 14 6.41 27.82 28.41
C LEU A 14 7.88 27.66 28.00
N VAL A 15 8.54 26.63 28.53
CA VAL A 15 9.82 26.17 28.00
C VAL A 15 9.51 25.28 26.80
N ALA A 16 9.51 25.89 25.61
CA ALA A 16 9.50 25.17 24.35
C ALA A 16 10.86 24.50 24.15
N VAL A 17 10.96 23.21 24.49
CA VAL A 17 12.11 22.40 24.08
C VAL A 17 11.89 21.96 22.65
N ALA A 18 12.68 22.54 21.74
CA ALA A 18 12.74 22.17 20.35
C ALA A 18 13.21 20.72 20.22
N VAL A 19 12.31 19.82 19.79
CA VAL A 19 12.70 18.51 19.25
C VAL A 19 13.05 18.72 17.79
N VAL A 20 14.35 18.84 17.50
CA VAL A 20 14.85 18.74 16.12
C VAL A 20 15.93 17.69 16.09
N ALA A 21 15.51 16.46 15.81
CA ALA A 21 16.31 15.47 15.10
C ALA A 21 15.36 14.76 14.14
N GLY A 22 14.93 15.50 13.13
CA GLY A 22 14.21 14.96 11.98
C GLY A 22 15.15 14.08 11.18
N CYS A 23 14.94 12.77 11.23
CA CYS A 23 15.10 11.96 10.03
C CYS A 23 13.77 12.06 9.30
N GLY A 24 13.58 13.16 8.57
CA GLY A 24 12.52 13.24 7.59
C GLY A 24 12.81 12.18 6.54
N SER A 25 12.18 11.02 6.66
CA SER A 25 12.03 10.09 5.55
C SER A 25 11.44 10.92 4.42
N GLY A 26 12.27 11.24 3.43
CA GLY A 26 11.94 12.19 2.38
C GLY A 26 10.53 11.92 1.89
N SER A 27 9.68 12.95 1.94
CA SER A 27 8.38 12.94 1.32
C SER A 27 8.59 12.52 -0.13
N MET A 28 8.38 11.24 -0.44
CA MET A 28 8.29 10.80 -1.83
C MET A 28 7.04 11.48 -2.36
N SER A 29 7.28 12.57 -3.09
CA SER A 29 6.31 13.24 -3.93
C SER A 29 5.57 12.19 -4.75
N SER A 30 4.34 11.88 -4.38
CA SER A 30 3.51 10.98 -5.15
C SER A 30 2.40 11.78 -5.83
N THR A 31 2.79 12.62 -6.78
CA THR A 31 1.85 13.23 -7.72
C THR A 31 1.33 12.13 -8.65
N GLY A 32 0.31 11.41 -8.23
CA GLY A 32 -0.33 10.39 -9.04
C GLY A 32 -1.31 9.49 -8.29
N THR A 33 -2.04 8.67 -9.04
CA THR A 33 -2.94 7.63 -8.53
C THR A 33 -2.48 6.28 -9.03
N LEU A 34 -2.60 5.27 -8.17
CA LEU A 34 -2.35 3.88 -8.51
C LEU A 34 -3.67 3.11 -8.30
N SER A 35 -4.14 2.42 -9.32
CA SER A 35 -5.26 1.47 -9.22
C SER A 35 -4.78 0.07 -9.58
N CYS A 36 -5.43 -0.95 -9.03
CA CYS A 36 -5.13 -2.34 -9.35
C CYS A 36 -6.41 -3.14 -9.56
N LYS A 37 -6.38 -4.06 -10.53
CA LYS A 37 -7.42 -5.04 -10.79
C LYS A 37 -6.81 -6.43 -10.83
N VAL A 38 -7.57 -7.42 -10.38
CA VAL A 38 -7.19 -8.83 -10.43
C VAL A 38 -8.30 -9.64 -11.08
N GLU A 39 -7.89 -10.58 -11.93
CA GLU A 39 -8.80 -11.39 -12.72
C GLU A 39 -8.36 -12.85 -12.70
N LYS A 40 -9.32 -13.76 -12.59
CA LYS A 40 -9.11 -15.20 -12.79
C LYS A 40 -9.01 -15.46 -14.29
N THR A 41 -7.85 -15.90 -14.75
CA THR A 41 -7.63 -16.22 -16.16
C THR A 41 -7.86 -17.70 -16.45
N THR A 42 -7.35 -18.58 -15.58
CA THR A 42 -7.56 -20.03 -15.63
C THR A 42 -7.67 -20.56 -14.19
N PRO A 43 -8.11 -21.80 -13.96
CA PRO A 43 -8.14 -22.39 -12.61
C PRO A 43 -6.78 -22.46 -11.88
N SER A 44 -5.66 -22.22 -12.56
CA SER A 44 -4.30 -22.26 -12.01
C SER A 44 -3.51 -20.98 -12.27
N MET A 45 -4.18 -19.90 -12.66
CA MET A 45 -3.52 -18.61 -12.93
C MET A 45 -4.45 -17.43 -12.64
N ALA A 46 -3.90 -16.42 -11.98
CA ALA A 46 -4.50 -15.10 -11.80
C ALA A 46 -3.64 -14.04 -12.50
N LYS A 47 -4.27 -12.99 -13.02
CA LYS A 47 -3.58 -11.84 -13.61
C LYS A 47 -3.95 -10.57 -12.86
N ALA A 48 -2.95 -9.75 -12.55
CA ALA A 48 -3.10 -8.42 -12.03
C ALA A 48 -2.73 -7.38 -13.09
N THR A 49 -3.50 -6.30 -13.16
CA THR A 49 -3.21 -5.11 -13.95
C THR A 49 -3.20 -3.92 -13.02
N ALA A 50 -2.06 -3.24 -12.91
CA ALA A 50 -1.94 -1.98 -12.18
C ALA A 50 -1.79 -0.83 -13.18
N THR A 51 -2.47 0.28 -12.90
CA THR A 51 -2.42 1.49 -13.71
C THR A 51 -2.01 2.66 -12.84
N TYR A 52 -0.88 3.28 -13.19
CA TYR A 52 -0.40 4.52 -12.59
C TYR A 52 -0.73 5.71 -13.48
N SER A 53 -1.30 6.76 -12.90
CA SER A 53 -1.57 8.02 -13.58
C SER A 53 -0.93 9.18 -12.81
N PRO A 54 -0.22 10.11 -13.47
CA PRO A 54 0.06 10.14 -14.90
C PRO A 54 1.01 9.02 -15.34
N ALA A 55 0.87 8.55 -16.58
CA ALA A 55 1.80 7.60 -17.17
C ALA A 55 3.22 8.20 -17.20
N GLY A 56 4.24 7.34 -17.07
CA GLY A 56 5.63 7.81 -17.01
C GLY A 56 6.68 6.74 -16.79
N GLY A 57 6.39 5.47 -17.09
CA GLY A 57 7.40 4.41 -16.98
C GLY A 57 7.76 4.03 -15.55
N VAL A 58 6.87 4.29 -14.58
CA VAL A 58 7.14 4.01 -13.16
C VAL A 58 7.30 2.51 -12.90
N LEU A 59 8.10 2.19 -11.88
CA LEU A 59 8.27 0.82 -11.41
C LEU A 59 7.16 0.46 -10.41
N ILE A 60 6.44 -0.64 -10.65
CA ILE A 60 5.33 -1.10 -9.81
C ILE A 60 5.66 -2.51 -9.29
N ALA A 61 5.72 -2.65 -7.97
CA ALA A 61 5.85 -3.94 -7.29
C ALA A 61 4.47 -4.56 -7.04
N PHE A 62 4.34 -5.88 -7.20
CA PHE A 62 3.11 -6.62 -6.92
C PHE A 62 3.33 -7.61 -5.79
N ASN A 63 2.44 -7.63 -4.80
CA ASN A 63 2.46 -8.60 -3.71
C ASN A 63 1.20 -9.44 -3.75
N TRP A 64 1.38 -10.72 -4.05
CA TRP A 64 0.32 -11.71 -4.13
C TRP A 64 0.21 -12.50 -2.84
N ARG A 65 -1.03 -12.84 -2.47
CA ARG A 65 -1.39 -13.64 -1.29
C ARG A 65 -2.55 -14.54 -1.63
N VAL A 66 -2.50 -15.77 -1.15
CA VAL A 66 -3.53 -16.78 -1.39
C VAL A 66 -4.05 -17.21 -0.04
N TYR A 67 -5.36 -17.10 0.12
CA TYR A 67 -6.06 -17.51 1.32
C TYR A 67 -6.94 -18.70 1.01
N ASP A 68 -6.94 -19.70 1.89
CA ASP A 68 -7.91 -20.79 1.80
C ASP A 68 -9.34 -20.31 2.09
N SER A 69 -10.30 -21.23 1.99
CA SER A 69 -11.72 -20.94 2.24
C SER A 69 -12.04 -20.54 3.68
N THR A 70 -11.11 -20.74 4.61
CA THR A 70 -11.23 -20.30 6.02
C THR A 70 -10.57 -18.94 6.27
N GLY A 71 -9.87 -18.38 5.27
CA GLY A 71 -9.15 -17.12 5.36
C GLY A 71 -7.71 -17.26 5.85
N VAL A 72 -7.15 -18.47 5.91
CA VAL A 72 -5.74 -18.69 6.30
C VAL A 72 -4.84 -18.47 5.09
N LEU A 73 -3.75 -17.72 5.27
CA LEU A 73 -2.74 -17.52 4.24
C LEU A 73 -2.00 -18.84 3.97
N VAL A 74 -2.11 -19.36 2.74
CA VAL A 74 -1.48 -20.62 2.32
C VAL A 74 -0.32 -20.42 1.36
N ASP A 75 -0.28 -19.29 0.65
CA ASP A 75 0.81 -18.99 -0.29
C ASP A 75 0.97 -17.46 -0.46
N SER A 76 2.18 -17.02 -0.79
CA SER A 76 2.45 -15.61 -1.07
C SER A 76 3.67 -15.45 -1.97
N LYS A 77 3.62 -14.44 -2.84
CA LYS A 77 4.73 -14.12 -3.74
C LYS A 77 4.84 -12.62 -3.94
N SER A 78 6.02 -12.09 -3.69
CA SER A 78 6.38 -10.74 -4.13
C SER A 78 7.01 -10.82 -5.51
N ILE A 79 6.39 -10.14 -6.46
CA ILE A 79 6.97 -9.86 -7.76
C ILE A 79 7.65 -8.50 -7.62
N GLY A 80 8.93 -8.45 -7.96
CA GLY A 80 9.71 -7.21 -7.95
C GLY A 80 9.15 -6.16 -8.91
N ASP A 81 9.93 -5.10 -9.09
CA ASP A 81 9.53 -3.95 -9.88
C ASP A 81 9.26 -4.31 -11.34
N VAL A 82 8.01 -4.15 -11.76
CA VAL A 82 7.58 -4.22 -13.16
C VAL A 82 7.46 -2.80 -13.70
N LYS A 83 8.17 -2.49 -14.79
CA LYS A 83 8.07 -1.18 -15.43
C LYS A 83 6.70 -1.03 -16.09
N ALA A 84 5.95 -0.03 -15.67
CA ALA A 84 4.71 0.37 -16.32
C ALA A 84 5.00 0.93 -17.72
N GLY A 85 4.06 0.77 -18.66
CA GLY A 85 4.18 1.37 -19.98
C GLY A 85 4.35 2.89 -19.89
N GLU A 86 5.29 3.45 -20.67
CA GLU A 86 5.60 4.88 -20.58
C GLU A 86 4.42 5.77 -20.99
N THR A 87 3.64 5.33 -21.95
CA THR A 87 2.44 6.03 -22.45
C THR A 87 1.15 5.59 -21.75
N THR A 88 1.05 4.33 -21.34
CA THR A 88 -0.19 3.77 -20.78
C THR A 88 -0.25 3.81 -19.26
N GLY A 89 0.91 3.84 -18.58
CA GLY A 89 0.99 3.70 -17.13
C GLY A 89 0.63 2.30 -16.63
N ILE A 90 0.51 1.31 -17.53
CA ILE A 90 0.05 -0.04 -17.20
C ILE A 90 1.23 -0.97 -16.94
N ALA A 91 1.20 -1.66 -15.80
CA ALA A 91 2.05 -2.82 -15.52
C ALA A 91 1.16 -4.05 -15.25
N THR A 92 1.62 -5.24 -15.65
CA THR A 92 0.91 -6.49 -15.41
C THR A 92 1.78 -7.50 -14.69
N SER A 93 1.15 -8.31 -13.85
CA SER A 93 1.79 -9.41 -13.16
C SER A 93 0.90 -10.65 -13.24
N ASP A 94 1.51 -11.80 -13.50
CA ASP A 94 0.82 -13.08 -13.48
C ASP A 94 1.25 -13.90 -12.27
N TYR A 95 0.28 -14.55 -11.62
CA TYR A 95 0.52 -15.53 -10.57
C TYR A 95 0.11 -16.91 -11.06
N ASN A 96 1.12 -17.75 -11.27
CA ASN A 96 0.93 -19.14 -11.66
C ASN A 96 0.98 -20.03 -10.42
N PHE A 97 0.00 -20.91 -10.32
CA PHE A 97 -0.10 -21.91 -9.28
C PHE A 97 0.46 -23.24 -9.79
N ASN A 98 1.22 -23.95 -8.96
CA ASN A 98 1.74 -25.28 -9.32
C ASN A 98 0.63 -26.35 -9.43
N ALA A 99 -0.57 -26.06 -8.91
CA ALA A 99 -1.74 -26.90 -8.97
C ALA A 99 -3.01 -26.06 -9.18
N LEU A 100 -4.14 -26.72 -9.46
CA LEU A 100 -5.44 -26.05 -9.53
C LEU A 100 -5.78 -25.43 -8.18
N ILE A 101 -6.28 -24.19 -8.20
CA ILE A 101 -6.76 -23.54 -6.98
C ILE A 101 -8.09 -24.17 -6.57
N PRO A 102 -8.21 -24.66 -5.33
CA PRO A 102 -9.48 -25.21 -4.87
C PRO A 102 -10.58 -24.15 -4.83
N ALA A 103 -11.81 -24.57 -5.09
CA ALA A 103 -12.97 -23.68 -5.06
C ALA A 103 -13.12 -23.03 -3.67
N GLY A 104 -13.47 -21.75 -3.64
CA GLY A 104 -13.65 -20.95 -2.43
C GLY A 104 -12.37 -20.33 -1.87
N TYR A 105 -11.21 -20.57 -2.47
CA TYR A 105 -9.97 -19.88 -2.12
C TYR A 105 -10.00 -18.45 -2.67
N ASN A 106 -9.33 -17.53 -1.99
CA ASN A 106 -9.18 -16.15 -2.41
C ASN A 106 -7.75 -15.87 -2.83
N VAL A 107 -7.59 -15.38 -4.06
CA VAL A 107 -6.30 -14.91 -4.57
C VAL A 107 -6.32 -13.40 -4.59
N CYS A 108 -5.39 -12.82 -3.85
CA CYS A 108 -5.33 -11.41 -3.54
C CYS A 108 -4.02 -10.81 -4.03
N VAL A 109 -4.06 -9.55 -4.47
CA VAL A 109 -2.88 -8.80 -4.91
C VAL A 109 -2.97 -7.35 -4.43
N SER A 110 -1.81 -6.77 -4.13
CA SER A 110 -1.64 -5.34 -3.93
C SER A 110 -0.51 -4.83 -4.81
N ALA A 111 -0.64 -3.61 -5.30
CA ALA A 111 0.38 -2.94 -6.11
C ALA A 111 0.94 -1.74 -5.36
N LYS A 112 2.25 -1.50 -5.50
CA LYS A 112 2.94 -0.37 -4.86
C LYS A 112 3.93 0.30 -5.80
N THR A 113 3.99 1.63 -5.80
CA THR A 113 5.02 2.42 -6.50
C THR A 113 5.31 3.70 -5.72
N GLY A 114 6.58 4.10 -5.57
CA GLY A 114 6.95 5.41 -5.01
C GLY A 114 6.27 5.76 -3.67
N GLY A 115 6.01 4.78 -2.81
CA GLY A 115 5.28 4.96 -1.54
C GLY A 115 3.75 4.93 -1.64
N LEU A 116 3.17 5.02 -2.84
CA LEU A 116 1.74 4.81 -3.09
C LEU A 116 1.41 3.32 -3.08
N THR A 117 0.36 2.97 -2.35
CA THR A 117 -0.36 1.71 -2.51
C THR A 117 -1.60 1.98 -3.34
N ASN A 118 -2.03 1.00 -4.14
CA ASN A 118 -3.24 1.16 -4.93
C ASN A 118 -4.45 1.50 -4.04
N SER A 119 -5.34 2.36 -4.53
CA SER A 119 -6.43 2.95 -3.74
C SER A 119 -7.44 1.93 -3.22
N GLU A 120 -7.57 0.80 -3.90
CA GLU A 120 -8.43 -0.32 -3.49
C GLU A 120 -7.79 -1.19 -2.40
N GLY A 121 -6.53 -0.93 -2.02
CA GLY A 121 -5.78 -1.74 -1.09
C GLY A 121 -5.47 -3.12 -1.68
N THR A 122 -5.76 -4.19 -0.95
CA THR A 122 -5.62 -5.54 -1.49
C THR A 122 -6.89 -5.92 -2.26
N VAL A 123 -6.76 -6.16 -3.57
CA VAL A 123 -7.86 -6.63 -4.42
C VAL A 123 -7.80 -8.15 -4.55
N CYS A 124 -8.96 -8.82 -4.52
CA CYS A 124 -9.04 -10.27 -4.52
C CYS A 124 -10.02 -10.80 -5.57
N VAL A 125 -9.77 -12.03 -6.02
CA VAL A 125 -10.70 -12.83 -6.80
C VAL A 125 -10.87 -14.19 -6.13
N THR A 126 -12.10 -14.66 -6.06
CA THR A 126 -12.43 -15.99 -5.52
C THR A 126 -12.42 -17.03 -6.64
N TYR A 127 -11.86 -18.20 -6.37
CA TYR A 127 -11.72 -19.29 -7.32
C TYR A 127 -12.84 -20.31 -7.29
#